data_AF-A0AAV6IY39-F1
#
_entry.id   AF-A0AAV6IY39-F1
#
_cell.length_a   1.000
_cell.length_b   1.000
_cell.length_c   1.000
_cell.angle_alpha   90.00
_cell.angle_beta   90.00
_cell.angle_gamma   90.00
#
_symmetry.space_group_name_H-M   'P 1'
#
loop_
_entity.id
_entity.type
_entity.pdbx_description
1 polymer ?
#
loop_
_entity_poly.entity_id
_entity_poly.type
_entity_poly.pdbx_seq_one_letter_code
_entity_poly.pdbx_strand_id
1 'polypeptide(L)'
;MKCIWVVAFVLFVGIACFNGVANAAGECGKSSPDNEAFKLAPCASAATDDSATPSSGCCAQVKKLGQNPPCLCAVIPYLED
;
A
#
# COMPACT_ATOMS: atom_id res chain seq x y z
N MET A 1 -10.19 -4.58 42.91
CA MET A 1 -9.85 -5.75 42.06
C MET A 1 -10.51 -5.73 40.67
N LYS A 2 -11.79 -5.34 40.52
CA LYS A 2 -12.46 -5.23 39.20
C LYS A 2 -11.79 -4.26 38.22
N CYS A 3 -11.35 -3.09 38.71
CA CYS A 3 -10.78 -2.04 37.86
C CYS A 3 -9.44 -2.46 37.24
N ILE A 4 -8.66 -3.31 37.92
CA ILE A 4 -7.37 -3.79 37.43
C ILE A 4 -7.56 -4.61 36.14
N TRP A 5 -8.62 -5.42 36.08
CA TRP A 5 -8.93 -6.24 34.91
C TRP A 5 -9.39 -5.39 33.71
N VAL A 6 -10.19 -4.36 33.98
CA VAL A 6 -10.63 -3.40 32.95
C VAL A 6 -9.44 -2.63 32.39
N VAL A 7 -8.53 -2.16 33.25
CA VAL A 7 -7.31 -1.45 32.82
C VAL A 7 -6.41 -2.35 31.99
N ALA A 8 -6.21 -3.61 32.40
CA ALA A 8 -5.42 -4.58 31.62
C ALA A 8 -6.03 -4.86 30.24
N PHE A 9 -7.35 -4.99 30.15
CA PHE A 9 -8.04 -5.20 28.87
C PHE A 9 -7.93 -4.00 27.93
N VAL A 10 -8.12 -2.78 28.46
CA VAL A 10 -7.97 -1.54 27.69
C VAL A 10 -6.54 -1.36 27.18
N LEU A 11 -5.53 -1.67 27.99
CA LEU A 11 -4.14 -1.64 27.56
C LEU A 11 -3.86 -2.65 26.45
N PHE A 12 -4.38 -3.87 26.56
CA PHE A 12 -4.18 -4.92 25.55
C PHE A 12 -4.82 -4.55 24.20
N VAL A 13 -6.06 -4.05 24.21
CA VAL A 13 -6.77 -3.58 23.00
C VAL A 13 -6.10 -2.33 22.43
N GLY A 14 -5.64 -1.42 23.28
CA GLY A 14 -4.94 -0.20 22.85
C GLY A 14 -3.64 -0.52 22.09
N ILE A 15 -2.84 -1.48 22.59
CA ILE A 15 -1.59 -1.90 21.92
C ILE A 15 -1.90 -2.63 20.60
N ALA A 16 -2.92 -3.49 20.58
CA ALA A 16 -3.34 -4.19 19.35
C ALA A 16 -3.85 -3.21 18.27
N CYS A 17 -4.58 -2.17 18.68
CA CYS A 17 -5.10 -1.14 17.78
C CYS A 17 -4.00 -0.18 17.29
N PHE A 18 -2.99 0.12 18.11
CA PHE A 18 -1.85 0.94 17.72
C PHE A 18 -0.93 0.28 16.69
N ASN A 19 -0.86 -1.06 16.67
CA ASN A 19 -0.07 -1.79 15.66
C ASN A 19 -0.64 -1.65 14.23
N GLY A 20 -1.91 -1.25 14.09
CA GLY A 20 -2.54 -0.93 12.79
C GLY A 20 -2.46 0.55 12.39
N VAL A 21 -2.00 1.43 13.28
CA VAL A 21 -1.96 2.90 13.11
C VAL A 21 -0.52 3.45 13.08
N ALA A 22 0.49 2.58 12.94
CA ALA A 22 1.89 3.01 12.89
C ALA A 22 2.34 3.60 11.54
N ASN A 23 1.53 3.51 10.48
CA ASN A 23 1.92 3.93 9.13
C ASN A 23 1.24 5.25 8.74
N ALA A 24 1.53 6.33 9.48
CA ALA A 24 1.08 7.68 9.10
C ALA A 24 1.84 8.25 7.89
N ALA A 25 2.92 7.59 7.47
CA ALA A 25 3.35 7.59 6.08
C ALA A 25 2.76 6.30 5.48
N GLY A 26 1.81 6.42 4.55
CA GLY A 26 1.31 5.25 3.83
C GLY A 26 2.47 4.49 3.19
N GLU A 27 2.22 3.28 2.70
CA GLU A 27 3.26 2.39 2.16
C GLU A 27 4.11 3.04 1.03
N CYS A 28 3.58 4.09 0.39
CA CYS A 28 4.22 4.93 -0.63
C CYS A 28 4.89 6.22 -0.12
N GLY A 29 5.09 6.35 1.19
CA GLY A 29 5.78 7.48 1.82
C GLY A 29 4.97 8.77 1.77
N LYS A 30 5.40 9.72 0.91
CA LYS A 30 4.78 11.05 0.79
C LYS A 30 3.69 11.14 -0.28
N SER A 31 3.56 10.13 -1.13
CA SER A 31 2.43 9.98 -2.05
C SER A 31 1.45 8.96 -1.50
N SER A 32 0.16 9.16 -1.80
CA SER A 32 -0.86 8.12 -1.62
C SER A 32 -0.69 7.02 -2.67
N PRO A 33 -1.04 5.76 -2.35
CA PRO A 33 -1.02 4.65 -3.31
C PRO A 33 -1.82 4.95 -4.59
N ASP A 34 -2.98 5.59 -4.49
CA ASP A 34 -3.77 6.01 -5.67
C ASP A 34 -3.01 6.95 -6.61
N ASN A 35 -2.18 7.84 -6.05
CA ASN A 35 -1.39 8.78 -6.84
C ASN A 35 -0.22 8.09 -7.56
N GLU A 36 0.37 7.07 -6.91
CA GLU A 36 1.38 6.21 -7.55
C GLU A 36 0.73 5.27 -8.59
N ALA A 37 -0.49 4.79 -8.34
CA ALA A 37 -1.29 4.03 -9.31
C ALA A 37 -1.61 4.86 -10.56
N PHE A 38 -1.98 6.13 -10.40
CA PHE A 38 -2.27 7.02 -11.53
C PHE A 38 -1.04 7.24 -12.44
N LYS A 39 0.18 7.15 -11.91
CA LYS A 39 1.41 7.21 -12.72
C LYS A 39 1.57 6.00 -13.65
N LEU A 40 0.83 4.92 -13.40
CA LEU A 40 0.76 3.72 -14.25
C LEU A 40 -0.33 3.82 -15.31
N ALA A 41 -1.08 4.92 -15.41
CA ALA A 41 -1.99 5.16 -16.54
C ALA A 41 -1.39 4.90 -17.94
N PRO A 42 -0.15 5.31 -18.27
CA PRO A 42 0.49 4.97 -19.55
C PRO A 42 0.84 3.48 -19.70
N CYS A 43 0.75 2.69 -18.63
CA CYS A 43 0.88 1.24 -18.66
C CYS A 43 -0.44 0.52 -18.93
N ALA A 44 -1.59 1.21 -18.98
CA ALA A 44 -2.90 0.57 -19.11
C ALA A 44 -2.98 -0.42 -20.27
N SER A 45 -2.44 -0.05 -21.45
CA SER A 45 -2.41 -0.94 -22.61
C SER A 45 -1.54 -2.18 -22.40
N ALA A 46 -0.41 -2.04 -21.69
CA ALA A 46 0.47 -3.16 -21.35
C ALA A 46 -0.04 -3.99 -20.16
N ALA A 47 -0.99 -3.45 -19.38
CA ALA A 47 -1.61 -4.14 -18.26
C ALA A 47 -2.73 -5.07 -18.72
N THR A 48 -3.38 -4.77 -19.84
CA THR A 48 -4.51 -5.57 -20.37
C THR A 48 -4.14 -6.47 -21.54
N ASP A 49 -2.98 -6.24 -22.16
CA ASP A 49 -2.62 -6.87 -23.42
C ASP A 49 -1.15 -7.33 -23.36
N ASP A 50 -0.93 -8.64 -23.24
CA ASP A 50 0.42 -9.23 -23.11
C ASP A 50 1.31 -8.98 -24.34
N SER A 51 0.71 -8.64 -25.49
CA SER A 51 1.43 -8.33 -26.72
C SER A 51 1.75 -6.84 -26.88
N ALA A 52 1.22 -5.98 -26.02
CA ALA A 52 1.46 -4.55 -26.10
C ALA A 52 2.84 -4.18 -25.54
N THR A 53 3.70 -3.61 -26.38
CA THR A 53 4.99 -3.10 -25.94
C THR A 53 4.80 -1.88 -25.01
N PRO A 54 5.23 -1.94 -23.75
CA PRO A 54 5.12 -0.80 -22.85
C PRO A 54 5.99 0.36 -23.32
N SER A 55 5.50 1.58 -23.16
CA SER A 55 6.31 2.78 -23.39
C SER A 55 7.48 2.86 -22.39
N SER A 56 8.60 3.47 -22.77
CA SER A 56 9.76 3.66 -21.88
C SER A 56 9.38 4.39 -20.58
N GLY A 57 8.41 5.30 -20.64
CA GLY A 57 7.84 5.98 -19.47
C GLY A 57 7.13 5.01 -18.52
N CYS A 58 6.36 4.06 -19.05
CA CYS A 58 5.71 3.03 -18.24
C CYS A 58 6.74 2.19 -17.47
N CYS A 59 7.75 1.65 -18.17
CA CYS A 59 8.81 0.85 -17.54
C CYS A 59 9.59 1.63 -16.48
N ALA A 60 9.82 2.93 -16.69
CA ALA A 60 10.48 3.77 -15.70
C ALA A 60 9.66 3.94 -14.41
N GLN A 61 8.33 4.06 -14.52
CA GLN A 61 7.44 4.16 -13.36
C GLN A 61 7.35 2.82 -12.62
N VAL A 62 7.14 1.71 -13.35
CA VAL A 62 7.11 0.36 -12.77
C VAL A 62 8.43 0.05 -12.06
N LYS A 63 9.58 0.42 -12.65
CA LYS A 63 10.89 0.24 -12.03
C LYS A 63 11.02 1.02 -10.71
N LYS A 64 10.52 2.26 -10.66
CA LYS A 64 10.52 3.06 -9.41
C LYS A 64 9.62 2.44 -8.35
N LEU A 65 8.44 1.98 -8.75
CA LEU A 65 7.51 1.31 -7.83
C LEU A 65 8.09 0.01 -7.30
N GLY A 66 8.75 -0.79 -8.15
CA GLY A 66 9.41 -2.04 -7.76
C GLY A 66 10.60 -1.87 -6.80
N GLN A 67 11.14 -0.66 -6.66
CA GLN A 67 12.15 -0.36 -5.64
C GLN A 67 11.55 -0.15 -4.25
N ASN A 68 10.23 0.01 -4.15
CA ASN A 68 9.49 0.12 -2.90
C ASN A 68 8.42 -1.00 -2.84
N PRO A 69 8.81 -2.23 -2.43
CA PRO A 69 7.90 -3.36 -2.38
C PRO A 69 6.61 -3.13 -1.55
N PRO A 70 6.63 -2.47 -0.37
CA PRO A 70 5.37 -2.20 0.33
C PRO A 70 4.47 -1.22 -0.45
N CYS A 71 5.02 -0.17 -1.07
CA CYS A 71 4.23 0.72 -1.92
C CYS A 71 3.63 -0.01 -3.12
N LEU A 72 4.38 -0.93 -3.74
CA LEU A 72 3.88 -1.74 -4.85
C LEU A 72 2.70 -2.62 -4.41
N CYS A 73 2.77 -3.20 -3.22
CA CYS A 73 1.69 -4.00 -2.65
C CYS A 73 0.45 -3.15 -2.31
N ALA A 74 0.63 -1.88 -1.96
CA ALA A 74 -0.46 -0.95 -1.70
C ALA A 74 -1.14 -0.44 -2.98
N VAL A 75 -0.37 -0.27 -4.06
CA VAL A 75 -0.84 0.19 -5.37
C VAL A 75 -1.62 -0.89 -6.10
N ILE A 76 -1.23 -2.15 -5.92
CA ILE A 76 -1.93 -3.32 -6.44
C ILE A 76 -2.64 -3.95 -5.25
N PRO A 77 -3.78 -3.40 -4.78
CA PRO A 77 -4.54 -4.06 -3.75
C PRO A 77 -4.91 -5.43 -4.31
N TYR A 78 -4.37 -6.49 -3.72
CA TYR A 78 -4.89 -7.82 -3.94
C TYR A 78 -6.39 -7.72 -3.71
N LEU A 79 -7.18 -8.01 -4.74
CA LEU A 79 -8.60 -8.26 -4.59
C LEU A 79 -8.74 -9.47 -3.69
N GLU A 80 -8.73 -9.24 -2.38
CA GLU A 80 -9.23 -10.17 -1.41
C GLU A 80 -10.71 -9.79 -1.24
N ASP A 81 -11.54 -10.39 -2.11
CA ASP A 81 -12.97 -10.57 -1.85
C ASP A 81 -13.18 -11.28 -0.49
#